data_AF-A0A9P0GKQ9-F1
#
_entry.id   AF-A0A9P0GKQ9-F1
#
_cell.length_a   1.000
_cell.length_b   1.000
_cell.length_c   1.000
_cell.angle_alpha   90.00
_cell.angle_beta   90.00
_cell.angle_gamma   90.00
#
_symmetry.space_group_name_H-M   'P 1'
#
loop_
_entity.id
_entity.type
_entity.pdbx_description
1 polymer ?
#
loop_
_entity_poly.entity_id
_entity_poly.type
_entity_poly.pdbx_seq_one_letter_code
_entity_poly.pdbx_strand_id
1 'polypeptide(L)'
;MPLPKLTIGSACYCRKIWLYNLGIHDRTNKQGFMYLWTEDPAKRGADEVTSVLIKFLETKLDYDEHVIFTDNCPGQNKNWQMMAFWLQLVKEKKVLKNNTSLSC
;
A
#
# COMPACT_ATOMS: atom_id res chain seq x y z
N MET A 1 0.72 -11.97 -8.77
CA MET A 1 0.10 -13.11 -9.48
C MET A 1 0.19 -12.86 -10.97
N PRO A 2 0.62 -13.83 -11.80
CA PRO A 2 0.66 -13.67 -13.24
C PRO A 2 -0.74 -13.78 -13.85
N LEU A 3 -1.13 -12.79 -14.65
CA LEU A 3 -2.36 -12.76 -15.44
C LEU A 3 -2.03 -12.66 -16.94
N PRO A 4 -2.92 -13.09 -17.84
CA PRO A 4 -4.08 -13.98 -17.65
C PRO A 4 -3.70 -15.47 -17.58
N LYS A 5 -4.54 -16.30 -16.94
CA LYS A 5 -4.44 -17.77 -17.02
C LYS A 5 -5.05 -18.24 -18.34
N LEU A 6 -4.22 -18.33 -19.37
CA LEU A 6 -4.62 -18.86 -20.68
C LEU A 6 -4.18 -20.31 -20.84
N THR A 7 -5.08 -21.15 -21.32
CA THR A 7 -4.86 -22.57 -21.66
C THR A 7 -4.63 -22.79 -23.17
N ILE A 8 -4.58 -21.71 -23.96
CA ILE A 8 -4.54 -21.74 -25.43
C ILE A 8 -3.11 -21.48 -25.93
N GLY A 9 -2.66 -22.28 -26.90
CA GLY A 9 -1.25 -22.50 -27.28
C GLY A 9 -0.34 -21.28 -27.37
N SER A 10 -0.54 -20.39 -28.34
CA SER A 10 0.42 -19.30 -28.64
C SER A 10 0.56 -18.25 -27.52
N ALA A 11 -0.54 -17.92 -26.85
CA ALA A 11 -0.55 -16.95 -25.75
C ALA A 11 0.03 -17.50 -24.44
N CYS A 12 0.23 -18.82 -24.32
CA CYS A 12 0.93 -19.45 -23.19
C CYS A 12 2.41 -19.06 -23.14
N TYR A 13 3.02 -18.79 -24.29
CA TYR A 13 4.43 -18.44 -24.42
C TYR A 13 4.73 -16.95 -24.22
N CYS A 14 3.71 -16.09 -24.21
CA CYS A 14 3.89 -14.66 -23.96
C CYS A 14 4.21 -14.38 -22.49
N ARG A 15 4.97 -13.30 -22.22
CA ARG A 15 5.21 -12.82 -20.86
C ARG A 15 3.87 -12.42 -20.23
N LYS A 16 3.52 -13.08 -19.12
CA LYS A 16 2.33 -12.76 -18.32
C LYS A 16 2.58 -11.48 -17.52
N ILE A 17 1.57 -10.63 -17.44
CA ILE A 17 1.64 -9.41 -16.63
C ILE A 17 1.53 -9.77 -15.15
N TRP A 18 2.33 -9.12 -14.31
CA TRP A 18 2.22 -9.29 -12.86
C TRP A 18 1.16 -8.34 -12.29
N LEU A 19 0.18 -8.92 -11.60
CA LEU A 19 -0.75 -8.21 -10.74
C LEU A 19 -0.27 -8.32 -9.29
N TYR A 20 -0.07 -7.18 -8.65
CA TYR A 20 0.30 -7.07 -7.25
C TYR A 20 -0.93 -6.75 -6.42
N ASN A 21 -0.99 -7.32 -5.22
CA ASN A 21 -2.07 -7.10 -4.26
C ASN A 21 -1.46 -6.76 -2.90
N LEU A 22 -1.86 -5.65 -2.32
CA LEU A 22 -1.53 -5.25 -0.96
C LEU A 22 -2.82 -5.22 -0.13
N GLY A 23 -2.86 -6.03 0.92
CA GLY A 23 -3.95 -6.06 1.88
C GLY A 23 -3.63 -5.21 3.10
N ILE A 24 -4.51 -4.30 3.46
CA ILE A 24 -4.46 -3.52 4.70
C ILE A 24 -5.69 -3.89 5.52
N HIS A 25 -5.48 -4.30 6.77
CA HIS A 25 -6.57 -4.66 7.67
C HIS A 25 -6.76 -3.58 8.73
N ASP A 26 -7.94 -2.97 8.74
CA ASP A 26 -8.38 -2.10 9.82
C ASP A 26 -9.04 -2.95 10.92
N ARG A 27 -8.36 -3.02 12.07
CA ARG A 27 -8.82 -3.77 13.23
C ARG A 27 -10.03 -3.12 13.90
N THR A 28 -10.13 -1.80 13.88
CA THR A 28 -11.19 -1.05 14.59
C THR A 28 -12.53 -1.31 13.93
N ASN A 29 -12.60 -1.11 12.62
CA ASN A 29 -13.83 -1.32 11.86
C ASN A 29 -14.00 -2.77 11.37
N LYS A 30 -13.01 -3.64 11.64
CA LYS A 30 -12.94 -5.04 11.17
C LYS A 30 -13.05 -5.15 9.64
N GLN A 31 -12.50 -4.17 8.92
CA GLN A 31 -12.56 -4.10 7.47
C GLN A 31 -11.21 -4.45 6.84
N GLY A 32 -11.23 -5.17 5.74
CA GLY A 32 -10.05 -5.47 4.94
C GLY A 32 -10.10 -4.68 3.63
N PHE A 33 -9.03 -3.96 3.34
CA PHE A 33 -8.86 -3.21 2.10
C PHE A 33 -7.81 -3.89 1.23
N MET A 34 -8.15 -4.11 -0.05
CA MET A 34 -7.26 -4.74 -1.02
C MET A 34 -6.93 -3.73 -2.11
N TYR A 35 -5.65 -3.41 -2.23
CA TYR A 35 -5.12 -2.50 -3.24
C TYR A 35 -4.41 -3.31 -4.32
N LEU A 36 -4.91 -3.18 -5.54
CA LEU A 36 -4.46 -3.94 -6.70
C LEU A 36 -3.80 -3.00 -7.70
N TRP A 37 -2.64 -3.39 -8.22
CA TRP A 37 -1.99 -2.70 -9.34
C TRP A 37 -1.23 -3.67 -10.23
N THR A 38 -1.13 -3.33 -11.50
CA THR A 38 -0.38 -4.10 -12.50
C THR A 38 1.07 -3.63 -12.59
N GLU A 39 1.92 -4.45 -13.19
CA GLU A 39 3.34 -4.11 -13.48
C GLU A 39 3.51 -2.90 -14.42
N ASP A 40 2.49 -2.57 -15.20
CA ASP A 40 2.51 -1.49 -16.18
C ASP A 40 2.68 -0.08 -15.55
N PRO A 41 1.83 0.35 -14.59
CA PRO A 41 1.99 1.63 -13.93
C PRO A 41 3.08 1.65 -12.85
N ALA A 42 3.41 0.51 -12.22
CA ALA A 42 4.33 0.49 -11.09
C ALA A 42 4.91 -0.91 -10.81
N LYS A 43 6.10 -0.95 -10.18
CA LYS A 43 6.77 -2.20 -9.85
C LYS A 43 6.29 -2.76 -8.50
N ARG A 44 6.99 -3.77 -7.99
CA ARG A 44 6.77 -4.38 -6.66
C ARG A 44 7.82 -3.91 -5.66
N GLY A 45 8.11 -2.61 -5.63
CA GLY A 45 9.07 -2.02 -4.71
C GLY A 45 8.40 -1.61 -3.40
N ALA A 46 9.24 -1.18 -2.44
CA ALA A 46 8.76 -0.64 -1.18
C ALA A 46 8.15 0.77 -1.35
N ASP A 47 8.53 1.50 -2.40
CA ASP A 47 7.99 2.83 -2.69
C ASP A 47 6.52 2.75 -3.10
N GLU A 48 6.15 1.74 -3.91
CA GLU A 48 4.75 1.48 -4.27
C GLU A 48 3.92 1.08 -3.05
N VAL A 49 4.46 0.22 -2.19
CA VAL A 49 3.79 -0.16 -0.93
C VAL A 49 3.58 1.07 -0.04
N THR A 50 4.60 1.91 0.07
CA THR A 50 4.57 3.13 0.88
C THR A 50 3.55 4.14 0.36
N SER A 51 3.47 4.35 -0.96
CA SER A 51 2.49 5.27 -1.55
C SER A 51 1.05 4.80 -1.34
N VAL A 52 0.79 3.49 -1.41
CA VAL A 52 -0.53 2.93 -1.08
C VAL A 52 -0.85 3.14 0.40
N LEU A 53 0.13 3.00 1.29
CA LEU A 53 -0.06 3.28 2.72
C LEU A 53 -0.40 4.75 2.96
N ILE A 54 0.31 5.70 2.35
CA ILE A 54 -0.02 7.14 2.43
C ILE A 54 -1.47 7.37 1.98
N LYS A 55 -1.85 6.84 0.81
CA LYS A 55 -3.21 6.96 0.29
C LYS A 55 -4.25 6.39 1.26
N PHE A 56 -3.95 5.25 1.91
CA PHE A 56 -4.84 4.67 2.91
C PHE A 56 -4.97 5.56 4.15
N LEU A 57 -3.84 6.07 4.66
CA LEU A 57 -3.80 6.98 5.82
C LEU A 57 -4.62 8.26 5.54
N GLU A 58 -4.43 8.90 4.38
CA GLU A 58 -5.15 10.13 4.02
C GLU A 58 -6.65 9.92 3.77
N THR A 59 -7.05 8.76 3.25
CA THR A 59 -8.45 8.54 2.85
C THR A 59 -9.32 8.00 3.97
N LYS A 60 -8.74 7.24 4.91
CA LYS A 60 -9.52 6.36 5.82
C LYS A 60 -9.25 6.56 7.30
N LEU A 61 -8.22 7.31 7.68
CA LEU A 61 -7.91 7.50 9.08
C LEU A 61 -8.32 8.90 9.54
N ASP A 62 -9.48 8.94 10.18
CA ASP A 62 -10.04 10.09 10.88
C ASP A 62 -10.02 9.83 12.39
N TYR A 63 -8.85 9.46 12.92
CA TYR A 63 -8.66 9.28 14.35
C TYR A 63 -7.41 10.04 14.80
N ASP A 64 -7.43 10.57 16.03
CA ASP A 64 -6.31 11.34 16.57
C ASP A 64 -5.07 10.49 16.87
N GLU A 65 -5.27 9.19 17.13
CA GLU A 65 -4.19 8.25 17.45
C GLU A 65 -4.27 6.97 16.61
N HIS A 66 -3.11 6.52 16.14
CA HIS A 66 -2.98 5.31 15.34
C HIS A 66 -1.88 4.41 15.88
N VAL A 67 -2.22 3.14 16.10
CA VAL A 67 -1.27 2.11 16.48
C VAL A 67 -1.07 1.19 15.29
N ILE A 68 0.13 1.23 14.71
CA ILE A 68 0.50 0.42 13.55
C ILE A 68 1.16 -0.87 14.05
N PHE A 69 0.66 -2.01 13.59
CA PHE A 69 1.26 -3.31 13.85
C PHE A 69 1.89 -3.85 12.56
N THR A 70 3.19 -4.12 12.60
CA THR A 70 3.91 -4.75 11.50
C THR A 70 4.54 -6.05 11.98
N ASP A 71 4.50 -7.10 11.17
CA ASP A 71 5.28 -8.30 11.43
C ASP A 71 6.77 -8.06 11.11
N ASN A 72 7.66 -8.89 11.66
CA ASN A 72 9.11 -8.75 11.51
C ASN A 72 9.62 -9.36 10.19
N CYS A 73 8.80 -9.41 9.14
CA CYS A 73 9.14 -10.06 7.87
C CYS A 73 10.07 -9.16 7.03
N PRO A 74 11.35 -9.54 6.79
CA PRO A 74 12.31 -8.70 6.07
C PRO A 74 11.94 -8.46 4.61
N GLY A 75 11.24 -9.40 3.98
CA GLY A 75 10.84 -9.27 2.57
C GLY A 75 9.64 -8.33 2.34
N GLN A 76 8.97 -7.87 3.40
CA GLN A 76 7.75 -7.06 3.27
C GLN A 76 7.79 -5.84 4.18
N ASN A 77 7.83 -6.04 5.49
CA ASN A 77 7.58 -4.98 6.46
C ASN A 77 8.84 -4.51 7.19
N LYS A 78 9.88 -5.34 7.28
CA LYS A 78 11.18 -5.01 7.90
C LYS A 78 12.23 -4.64 6.85
N ASN A 79 11.87 -3.73 5.94
CA ASN A 79 12.79 -3.09 5.01
C ASN A 79 13.18 -1.68 5.53
N TRP A 80 14.40 -1.22 5.25
CA TRP A 80 14.89 0.10 5.63
C TRP A 80 13.99 1.23 5.09
N GLN A 81 13.47 1.10 3.87
CA GLN A 81 12.54 2.08 3.27
C GLN A 81 11.26 2.20 4.07
N MET A 82 10.66 1.07 4.47
CA MET A 82 9.45 1.04 5.28
C MET A 82 9.68 1.65 6.66
N MET A 83 10.81 1.34 7.30
CA MET A 83 11.15 1.92 8.60
C MET A 83 11.42 3.43 8.50
N ALA A 84 12.12 3.87 7.46
CA ALA A 84 12.36 5.29 7.19
C ALA A 84 11.04 6.03 6.93
N PHE A 85 10.11 5.42 6.20
CA PHE A 85 8.77 5.94 5.98
C PHE A 85 7.99 6.13 7.27
N TRP A 86 7.91 5.10 8.13
CA TRP A 86 7.22 5.22 9.41
C TRP A 86 7.85 6.30 10.31
N LEU A 87 9.17 6.38 10.33
CA LEU A 87 9.88 7.43 11.06
C LEU A 87 9.56 8.83 10.51
N GLN A 88 9.48 8.97 9.19
CA GLN A 88 9.14 10.24 8.54
C GLN A 88 7.71 10.67 8.89
N LEU A 89 6.73 9.75 8.87
CA LEU A 89 5.36 10.04 9.28
C LEU A 89 5.26 10.54 10.73
N VAL A 90 5.99 9.89 11.64
CA VAL A 90 6.03 10.31 13.05
C VAL A 90 6.65 11.70 13.20
N LYS A 91 7.70 11.99 12.43
CA LYS A 91 8.36 13.31 12.42
C LYS A 91 7.45 14.41 11.86
N GLU A 92 6.73 14.13 10.78
CA GLU A 92 6.01 15.17 10.05
C GLU A 92 4.76 15.66 10.79
N LYS A 93 4.13 14.87 11.68
CA LYS A 93 2.90 15.22 12.46
C LYS A 93 1.72 15.81 11.65
N LYS A 94 1.86 15.99 10.33
CA LYS A 94 1.01 16.80 9.45
C LYS A 94 0.03 16.00 8.60
N VAL A 95 0.24 14.69 8.46
CA VAL A 95 -0.70 13.83 7.70
C VAL A 95 -2.09 13.78 8.35
N LEU A 96 -2.23 14.22 9.61
CA LEU A 96 -3.49 14.28 10.36
C LEU A 96 -4.18 15.67 10.38
N LYS A 97 -3.65 16.70 9.68
CA LYS A 97 -4.19 18.09 9.78
C LYS A 97 -4.44 18.79 8.44
N ASN A 98 -4.87 18.09 7.40
CA ASN A 98 -5.23 18.74 6.13
C ASN A 98 -6.74 18.88 5.87
N ASN A 99 -7.56 18.94 6.94
CA ASN A 99 -8.97 19.37 6.84
C ASN A 99 -9.20 20.67 7.64
N THR A 100 -8.42 21.72 7.38
CA THR A 100 -8.82 23.08 7.76
C THR A 100 -8.80 23.98 6.52
N SER A 101 -10.03 24.27 6.06
CA SER A 101 -10.47 25.35 5.17
C SER A 101 -9.79 25.49 3.78
N LEU A 102 -10.41 24.90 2.76
CA LEU A 102 -10.55 25.55 1.46
C LEU A 102 -11.91 26.26 1.43
N SER A 103 -11.92 27.47 1.97
CA SER A 103 -12.92 28.51 1.71
C SER A 103 -12.17 29.76 1.29
N CYS A 104 -11.97 29.90 -0.01
CA CYS A 104 -11.84 31.17 -0.73
C CYS A 104 -12.21 30.91 -2.18
#